data_AF-A0A8G1J416-F1
#
_entry.id   AF-A0A8G1J416-F1
#
_cell.length_a   1.000
_cell.length_b   1.000
_cell.length_c   1.000
_cell.angle_alpha   90.00
_cell.angle_beta   90.00
_cell.angle_gamma   90.00
#
_symmetry.space_group_name_H-M   'P 1'
#
loop_
_entity.id
_entity.type
_entity.pdbx_description
1 polymer ?
#
loop_
_entity_poly.entity_id
_entity_poly.type
_entity_poly.pdbx_seq_one_letter_code
_entity_poly.pdbx_strand_id
1 'polypeptide(L)'
;MEFKQPIKTMGSLGVAAAAGLIAALALGSPAQAEVVTIPINPGNVPTTAAGFEDVSCENLPDGLPADVDGWVFVLPASAGADGNFVSVTATFEDEDGDERVRNTADHGAIVSGSGDNKAYIIAPAGWTLVEAEAEVNDPDDGAKFNLTHACPGEPGDGETTTPGGGETTTPGGGETTAPGEETTAPGTEPSSPAVCEEPSTPSETATSAPSAAPSESGTPCEEATTPAGSGNLPTTGTPLTIALVSAAALAAGGAALFMIQRRRREAQDW
;
A
#
# COMPACT_ATOMS: atom_id res chain seq x y z
N MET A 1 47.18 -23.57 16.19
CA MET A 1 47.33 -22.66 17.34
C MET A 1 45.99 -22.64 18.06
N GLU A 2 45.84 -23.55 19.02
CA GLU A 2 44.69 -23.66 19.91
C GLU A 2 44.83 -22.64 21.05
N PHE A 3 43.79 -21.83 21.27
CA PHE A 3 43.64 -21.09 22.53
C PHE A 3 42.47 -21.68 23.32
N LYS A 4 42.85 -22.48 24.31
CA LYS A 4 42.01 -23.08 25.34
C LYS A 4 42.05 -22.13 26.54
N GLN A 5 40.94 -21.48 26.88
CA GLN A 5 40.81 -20.75 28.14
C GLN A 5 39.70 -21.36 28.99
N PRO A 6 40.00 -21.86 30.20
CA PRO A 6 39.03 -22.26 31.20
C PRO A 6 38.81 -21.09 32.17
N ILE A 7 37.59 -20.54 32.23
CA ILE A 7 37.26 -19.57 33.28
C ILE A 7 36.05 -20.07 34.08
N LYS A 8 36.39 -20.33 35.34
CA LYS A 8 35.63 -20.80 36.49
C LYS A 8 34.27 -20.14 36.68
N THR A 9 33.29 -21.02 36.90
CA THR A 9 32.11 -20.84 37.76
C THR A 9 32.52 -20.38 39.16
N MET A 10 31.98 -19.27 39.65
CA MET A 10 32.03 -18.92 41.07
C MET A 10 30.91 -17.91 41.40
N GLY A 11 30.21 -18.15 42.51
CA GLY A 11 29.58 -17.07 43.28
C GLY A 11 28.06 -17.00 43.27
N SER A 12 27.45 -17.78 44.15
CA SER A 12 26.10 -17.65 44.69
C SER A 12 25.86 -16.35 45.48
N LEU A 13 24.57 -16.04 45.67
CA LEU A 13 23.94 -15.35 46.81
C LEU A 13 24.07 -13.82 46.89
N GLY A 14 22.93 -13.17 46.70
CA GLY A 14 22.69 -11.78 47.06
C GLY A 14 21.21 -11.40 46.88
N VAL A 15 20.31 -12.04 47.63
CA VAL A 15 18.93 -11.56 47.79
C VAL A 15 18.99 -10.37 48.74
N ALA A 16 19.02 -9.15 48.21
CA ALA A 16 18.79 -7.93 48.96
C ALA A 16 17.35 -7.46 48.69
N ALA A 17 16.49 -7.65 49.69
CA ALA A 17 15.14 -7.09 49.72
C ALA A 17 15.21 -5.56 49.82
N ALA A 18 14.94 -4.87 48.72
CA ALA A 18 14.70 -3.43 48.71
C ALA A 18 13.19 -3.18 48.85
N ALA A 19 12.75 -2.91 50.08
CA ALA A 19 11.42 -2.38 50.35
C ALA A 19 11.43 -0.86 50.16
N GLY A 20 10.44 -0.34 49.44
CA GLY A 20 9.97 1.03 49.62
C GLY A 20 10.55 2.09 48.68
N LEU A 21 10.06 2.09 47.43
CA LEU A 21 9.69 3.31 46.71
C LEU A 21 8.81 2.86 45.54
N ILE A 22 7.49 2.86 45.75
CA ILE A 22 6.52 2.86 44.65
C ILE A 22 6.62 4.25 44.02
N ALA A 23 7.67 4.46 43.24
CA ALA A 23 7.68 5.52 42.25
C ALA A 23 6.61 5.11 41.24
N ALA A 24 5.44 5.75 41.34
CA ALA A 24 4.48 5.77 40.26
C ALA A 24 5.13 6.51 39.09
N LEU A 25 6.02 5.81 38.38
CA LEU A 25 6.34 6.12 37.01
C LEU A 25 5.03 5.87 36.27
N ALA A 26 4.23 6.93 36.17
CA ALA A 26 3.29 7.07 35.08
C ALA A 26 4.17 7.05 33.83
N LEU A 27 4.48 5.84 33.36
CA LEU A 27 4.89 5.61 32.00
C LEU A 27 3.69 6.10 31.21
N GLY A 28 3.74 7.39 30.83
CA GLY A 28 2.96 7.87 29.72
C GLY A 28 3.31 6.91 28.61
N SER A 29 2.41 5.95 28.37
CA SER A 29 2.52 5.14 27.17
C SER A 29 2.54 6.20 26.07
N PRO A 30 3.60 6.27 25.25
CA PRO A 30 3.54 7.16 24.10
C PRO A 30 2.19 6.90 23.45
N ALA A 31 1.45 7.97 23.16
CA ALA A 31 0.30 7.87 22.27
C ALA A 31 0.90 7.44 20.93
N GLN A 32 1.09 6.13 20.78
CA GLN A 32 1.46 5.51 19.53
C GLN A 32 0.26 5.79 18.65
N ALA A 33 0.49 6.52 17.56
CA ALA A 33 -0.47 6.63 16.47
C ALA A 33 -1.04 5.24 16.21
N GLU A 34 -2.37 5.11 16.25
CA GLU A 34 -3.00 3.82 16.06
C GLU A 34 -2.81 3.42 14.60
N VAL A 35 -2.06 2.34 14.36
CA VAL A 35 -1.94 1.78 13.02
C VAL A 35 -3.20 0.96 12.77
N VAL A 36 -4.00 1.41 11.82
CA VAL A 36 -5.25 0.75 11.42
C VAL A 36 -5.12 0.24 10.00
N THR A 37 -5.65 -0.96 9.77
CA THR A 37 -5.77 -1.54 8.43
C THR A 37 -7.01 -0.99 7.74
N ILE A 38 -6.82 -0.35 6.60
CA ILE A 38 -7.90 0.13 5.74
C ILE A 38 -7.94 -0.70 4.45
N PRO A 39 -9.14 -1.02 3.92
CA PRO A 39 -9.26 -1.77 2.67
C PRO A 39 -9.16 -0.85 1.45
N ILE A 40 -8.82 -1.45 0.30
CA ILE A 40 -8.95 -0.80 -0.99
C ILE A 40 -10.43 -0.50 -1.29
N ASN A 41 -10.68 0.54 -2.08
CA ASN A 41 -12.02 0.80 -2.60
C ASN A 41 -12.48 -0.39 -3.46
N PRO A 42 -13.64 -1.03 -3.13
CA PRO A 42 -14.12 -2.20 -3.87
C PRO A 42 -14.42 -1.90 -5.34
N GLY A 43 -14.57 -0.63 -5.74
CA GLY A 43 -14.70 -0.26 -7.16
C GLY A 43 -13.41 -0.42 -7.97
N ASN A 44 -12.26 -0.66 -7.32
CA ASN A 44 -10.97 -0.88 -7.99
C ASN A 44 -10.60 -2.36 -8.15
N VAL A 45 -11.39 -3.30 -7.62
CA VAL A 45 -11.12 -4.74 -7.69
C VAL A 45 -12.39 -5.54 -8.09
N PRO A 46 -12.26 -6.64 -8.83
CA PRO A 46 -11.02 -7.13 -9.46
C PRO A 46 -10.63 -6.28 -10.67
N THR A 47 -9.32 -6.09 -10.89
CA THR A 47 -8.79 -5.29 -12.02
C THR A 47 -7.48 -5.87 -12.55
N THR A 48 -7.28 -5.87 -13.86
CA THR A 48 -6.01 -6.18 -14.56
C THR A 48 -5.30 -4.89 -14.98
N ALA A 49 -3.97 -4.89 -15.04
CA ALA A 49 -3.21 -3.70 -15.46
C ALA A 49 -3.54 -3.26 -16.88
N ALA A 50 -3.79 -4.22 -17.78
CA ALA A 50 -4.21 -3.96 -19.16
C ALA A 50 -5.58 -3.26 -19.28
N GLY A 51 -6.36 -3.20 -18.20
CA GLY A 51 -7.66 -2.51 -18.16
C GLY A 51 -7.56 -0.99 -17.99
N PHE A 52 -6.36 -0.45 -17.74
CA PHE A 52 -6.15 0.99 -17.62
C PHE A 52 -5.88 1.62 -19.00
N GLU A 53 -6.75 2.56 -19.39
CA GLU A 53 -6.61 3.31 -20.65
C GLU A 53 -5.41 4.27 -20.60
N ASP A 54 -5.18 4.88 -19.43
CA ASP A 54 -4.04 5.75 -19.17
C ASP A 54 -2.88 4.94 -18.59
N VAL A 55 -2.06 4.38 -19.49
CA VAL A 55 -0.81 3.65 -19.19
C VAL A 55 0.27 4.63 -18.74
N SER A 56 0.04 5.32 -17.62
CA SER A 56 1.04 6.16 -17.01
C SER A 56 1.93 5.31 -16.11
N CYS A 57 3.22 5.23 -16.45
CA CYS A 57 4.21 4.61 -15.56
C CYS A 57 4.81 5.66 -14.60
N GLU A 58 4.15 6.80 -14.40
CA GLU A 58 4.56 7.81 -13.44
C GLU A 58 4.49 7.27 -12.01
N ASN A 59 5.47 7.64 -11.19
CA ASN A 59 5.68 7.18 -9.81
C ASN A 59 6.15 5.73 -9.67
N LEU A 60 6.48 5.07 -10.78
CA LEU A 60 7.22 3.82 -10.79
C LEU A 60 8.72 4.09 -10.99
N PRO A 61 9.60 3.17 -10.57
CA PRO A 61 11.02 3.29 -10.87
C PRO A 61 11.28 3.22 -12.38
N ASP A 62 12.24 4.00 -12.86
CA ASP A 62 12.67 3.92 -14.26
C ASP A 62 13.23 2.53 -14.60
N GLY A 63 12.99 2.08 -15.83
CA GLY A 63 13.56 0.83 -16.35
C GLY A 63 12.93 -0.43 -15.74
N LEU A 64 11.64 -0.40 -15.42
CA LEU A 64 10.89 -1.61 -15.13
C LEU A 64 11.07 -2.65 -16.26
N PRO A 65 11.27 -3.93 -15.91
CA PRO A 65 11.24 -5.00 -16.90
C PRO A 65 9.95 -4.99 -17.72
N ALA A 66 10.01 -5.45 -18.97
CA ALA A 66 8.83 -5.50 -19.82
C ALA A 66 7.80 -6.53 -19.31
N ASP A 67 8.23 -7.55 -18.58
CA ASP A 67 7.41 -8.67 -18.09
C ASP A 67 6.73 -8.40 -16.73
N VAL A 68 6.64 -7.15 -16.29
CA VAL A 68 6.01 -6.78 -15.02
C VAL A 68 4.98 -5.67 -15.18
N ASP A 69 3.90 -5.78 -14.41
CA ASP A 69 2.92 -4.73 -14.18
C ASP A 69 3.31 -3.88 -12.97
N GLY A 70 3.20 -2.56 -13.11
CA GLY A 70 3.33 -1.61 -11.99
C GLY A 70 1.97 -1.10 -11.53
N TRP A 71 1.68 -1.16 -10.23
CA TRP A 71 0.40 -0.78 -9.65
C TRP A 71 0.59 0.39 -8.70
N VAL A 72 -0.12 1.51 -8.90
CA VAL A 72 0.05 2.72 -8.09
C VAL A 72 -1.21 3.00 -7.26
N PHE A 73 -1.03 3.03 -5.96
CA PHE A 73 -2.07 3.28 -4.97
C PHE A 73 -1.95 4.70 -4.41
N VAL A 74 -3.09 5.31 -4.10
CA VAL A 74 -3.17 6.61 -3.42
C VAL A 74 -4.07 6.52 -2.20
N LEU A 75 -3.59 7.09 -1.09
CA LEU A 75 -4.41 7.37 0.07
C LEU A 75 -4.98 8.79 -0.07
N PRO A 76 -6.29 8.94 -0.31
CA PRO A 76 -6.90 10.25 -0.49
C PRO A 76 -6.83 11.06 0.80
N ALA A 77 -6.72 12.39 0.70
CA ALA A 77 -6.73 13.27 1.87
C ALA A 77 -8.00 13.14 2.73
N SER A 78 -9.11 12.69 2.13
CA SER A 78 -10.36 12.41 2.84
C SER A 78 -10.30 11.17 3.75
N ALA A 79 -9.20 10.42 3.73
CA ALA A 79 -8.99 9.30 4.66
C ALA A 79 -8.61 9.77 6.07
N GLY A 80 -8.45 11.09 6.29
CA GLY A 80 -8.18 11.69 7.61
C GLY A 80 -6.80 11.39 8.20
N ALA A 81 -6.01 10.56 7.54
CA ALA A 81 -4.70 10.18 7.99
C ALA A 81 -3.74 11.38 7.92
N ASP A 82 -3.19 11.75 9.08
CA ASP A 82 -2.14 12.79 9.21
C ASP A 82 -0.80 12.39 8.56
N GLY A 83 -0.75 11.27 7.82
CA GLY A 83 0.50 10.70 7.30
C GLY A 83 0.36 9.80 6.09
N ASN A 84 1.52 9.29 5.65
CA ASN A 84 1.66 8.37 4.53
C ASN A 84 1.19 6.96 4.89
N PHE A 85 1.02 6.11 3.87
CA PHE A 85 0.98 4.66 4.05
C PHE A 85 2.15 4.20 4.93
N VAL A 86 1.89 3.26 5.86
CA VAL A 86 2.91 2.52 6.60
C VAL A 86 3.35 1.30 5.78
N SER A 87 2.38 0.58 5.23
CA SER A 87 2.58 -0.52 4.30
C SER A 87 1.34 -0.69 3.42
N VAL A 88 1.52 -1.23 2.22
CA VAL A 88 0.40 -1.72 1.39
C VAL A 88 0.67 -3.18 1.07
N THR A 89 -0.34 -4.01 1.24
CA THR A 89 -0.35 -5.44 0.89
C THR A 89 -1.46 -5.68 -0.11
N ALA A 90 -1.12 -6.28 -1.25
CA ALA A 90 -2.05 -6.56 -2.33
C ALA A 90 -2.04 -8.07 -2.63
N THR A 91 -3.23 -8.63 -2.83
CA THR A 91 -3.45 -9.99 -3.28
C THR A 91 -3.80 -9.95 -4.76
N PHE A 92 -3.04 -10.69 -5.54
CA PHE A 92 -3.23 -10.85 -6.97
C PHE A 92 -3.63 -12.29 -7.29
N GLU A 93 -4.45 -12.48 -8.30
CA GLU A 93 -4.70 -13.78 -8.93
C GLU A 93 -3.80 -13.89 -10.17
N ASP A 94 -3.01 -14.96 -10.25
CA ASP A 94 -2.18 -15.24 -11.42
C ASP A 94 -2.98 -15.87 -12.57
N GLU A 95 -2.33 -16.14 -13.70
CA GLU A 95 -2.98 -16.71 -14.90
C GLU A 95 -3.58 -18.11 -14.66
N ASP A 96 -3.08 -18.84 -13.65
CA ASP A 96 -3.58 -20.15 -13.26
C ASP A 96 -4.77 -20.06 -12.28
N GLY A 97 -5.10 -18.85 -11.80
CA GLY A 97 -6.13 -18.61 -10.80
C GLY A 97 -5.64 -18.76 -9.35
N ASP A 98 -4.32 -18.83 -9.12
CA ASP A 98 -3.75 -18.92 -7.77
C ASP A 98 -3.55 -17.53 -7.16
N GLU A 99 -3.91 -17.38 -5.89
CA GLU A 99 -3.69 -16.13 -5.14
C GLU A 99 -2.21 -15.95 -4.73
N ARG A 100 -1.72 -14.73 -4.93
CA ARG A 100 -0.33 -14.29 -4.70
C ARG A 100 -0.32 -12.98 -3.96
N VAL A 101 0.25 -12.99 -2.76
CA VAL A 101 0.38 -11.77 -1.94
C VAL A 101 1.70 -11.05 -2.26
N ARG A 102 1.64 -9.74 -2.48
CA ARG A 102 2.77 -8.83 -2.64
C ARG A 102 2.60 -7.64 -1.71
N ASN A 103 3.69 -7.01 -1.33
CA ASN A 103 3.68 -5.87 -0.41
C ASN A 103 4.72 -4.83 -0.83
N THR A 104 4.60 -3.62 -0.29
CA THR A 104 5.49 -2.49 -0.58
C THR A 104 6.91 -2.65 -0.01
N ALA A 105 7.17 -3.58 0.90
CA ALA A 105 8.51 -3.79 1.46
C ALA A 105 9.39 -4.66 0.55
N ASP A 106 8.79 -5.70 -0.04
CA ASP A 106 9.49 -6.71 -0.85
C ASP A 106 9.35 -6.46 -2.36
N HIS A 107 8.26 -5.81 -2.78
CA HIS A 107 7.85 -5.75 -4.19
C HIS A 107 7.52 -4.34 -4.66
N GLY A 108 7.83 -3.33 -3.87
CA GLY A 108 7.36 -1.98 -4.14
C GLY A 108 8.08 -0.94 -3.33
N ALA A 109 7.45 0.23 -3.19
CA ALA A 109 7.87 1.24 -2.22
C ALA A 109 6.72 2.20 -1.91
N ILE A 110 6.88 2.93 -0.81
CA ILE A 110 6.05 4.10 -0.49
C ILE A 110 6.74 5.34 -1.06
N VAL A 111 6.04 6.08 -1.90
CA VAL A 111 6.55 7.27 -2.58
C VAL A 111 6.44 8.44 -1.61
N SER A 112 7.57 8.92 -1.14
CA SER A 112 7.63 10.06 -0.23
C SER A 112 7.75 11.36 -1.00
N GLY A 113 6.77 12.26 -0.83
CA GLY A 113 6.85 13.64 -1.29
C GLY A 113 5.82 14.03 -2.35
N SER A 114 5.17 15.18 -2.11
CA SER A 114 4.18 15.85 -2.96
C SER A 114 2.72 15.46 -2.73
N GLY A 115 2.16 15.89 -1.59
CA GLY A 115 0.72 16.17 -1.40
C GLY A 115 -0.22 14.98 -1.33
N ASP A 116 0.09 13.90 -2.03
CA ASP A 116 -0.69 12.67 -2.07
C ASP A 116 0.19 11.52 -1.58
N ASN A 117 -0.26 10.86 -0.53
CA ASN A 117 0.38 9.68 0.04
C ASN A 117 0.25 8.53 -0.97
N LYS A 118 1.29 8.28 -1.79
CA LYS A 118 1.30 7.25 -2.83
C LYS A 118 2.18 6.07 -2.46
N ALA A 119 1.83 4.89 -2.95
CA ALA A 119 2.65 3.68 -2.87
C ALA A 119 2.53 2.91 -4.19
N TYR A 120 3.53 2.10 -4.51
CA TYR A 120 3.44 1.21 -5.66
C TYR A 120 3.86 -0.21 -5.31
N ILE A 121 3.34 -1.17 -6.07
CA ILE A 121 3.70 -2.59 -6.03
C ILE A 121 3.95 -3.06 -7.47
N ILE A 122 4.98 -3.87 -7.66
CA ILE A 122 5.34 -4.51 -8.93
C ILE A 122 4.92 -5.98 -8.85
N ALA A 123 4.23 -6.45 -9.88
CA ALA A 123 3.81 -7.84 -10.04
C ALA A 123 4.16 -8.33 -11.45
N PRO A 124 4.27 -9.64 -11.71
CA PRO A 124 4.37 -10.16 -13.08
C PRO A 124 3.21 -9.69 -13.95
N ALA A 125 3.48 -9.49 -15.24
CA ALA A 125 2.49 -9.01 -16.18
C ALA A 125 1.30 -9.99 -16.33
N GLY A 126 0.10 -9.44 -16.44
CA GLY A 126 -1.14 -10.21 -16.67
C GLY A 126 -1.86 -10.66 -15.40
N TRP A 127 -1.31 -10.37 -14.22
CA TRP A 127 -1.97 -10.69 -12.95
C TRP A 127 -3.19 -9.78 -12.68
N THR A 128 -4.21 -10.32 -12.01
CA THR A 128 -5.42 -9.58 -11.62
C THR A 128 -5.33 -9.17 -10.16
N LEU A 129 -5.41 -7.87 -9.86
CA LEU A 129 -5.57 -7.42 -8.47
C LEU A 129 -6.97 -7.78 -7.97
N VAL A 130 -7.06 -8.63 -6.95
CA VAL A 130 -8.33 -9.09 -6.37
C VAL A 130 -8.64 -8.45 -5.02
N GLU A 131 -7.61 -8.10 -4.25
CA GLU A 131 -7.75 -7.47 -2.93
C GLU A 131 -6.51 -6.62 -2.62
N ALA A 132 -6.68 -5.58 -1.82
CA ALA A 132 -5.56 -4.89 -1.20
C ALA A 132 -5.96 -4.24 0.11
N GLU A 133 -5.03 -4.20 1.05
CA GLU A 133 -5.15 -3.57 2.35
C GLU A 133 -3.93 -2.70 2.60
N ALA A 134 -4.10 -1.63 3.39
CA ALA A 134 -3.02 -0.73 3.75
C ALA A 134 -3.03 -0.45 5.25
N GLU A 135 -1.84 -0.41 5.84
CA GLU A 135 -1.64 0.07 7.21
C GLU A 135 -1.42 1.57 7.18
N VAL A 136 -2.22 2.31 7.96
CA VAL A 136 -2.19 3.78 8.01
C VAL A 136 -2.27 4.23 9.46
N ASN A 137 -1.57 5.33 9.78
CA ASN A 137 -1.61 5.94 11.10
C ASN A 137 -2.84 6.84 11.24
N ASP A 138 -3.65 6.58 12.27
CA ASP A 138 -4.80 7.39 12.67
C ASP A 138 -5.77 7.76 11.52
N PRO A 139 -6.24 6.81 10.68
CA PRO A 139 -7.21 7.13 9.64
C PRO A 139 -8.61 7.40 10.21
N ASP A 140 -9.43 8.14 9.45
CA ASP A 140 -10.85 8.31 9.73
C ASP A 140 -11.61 6.97 9.68
N ASP A 141 -12.71 6.87 10.42
CA ASP A 141 -13.56 5.68 10.41
C ASP A 141 -14.11 5.40 9.00
N GLY A 142 -13.94 4.17 8.52
CA GLY A 142 -14.35 3.77 7.19
C GLY A 142 -13.48 4.32 6.05
N ALA A 143 -12.29 4.85 6.36
CA ALA A 143 -11.31 5.25 5.36
C ALA A 143 -10.97 4.10 4.40
N LYS A 144 -10.67 4.48 3.16
CA LYS A 144 -10.28 3.59 2.07
C LYS A 144 -9.21 4.26 1.24
N PHE A 145 -8.42 3.46 0.53
CA PHE A 145 -7.49 3.95 -0.48
C PHE A 145 -7.91 3.48 -1.87
N ASN A 146 -7.34 4.09 -2.91
CA ASN A 146 -7.72 3.81 -4.30
C ASN A 146 -6.51 3.34 -5.11
N LEU A 147 -6.78 2.55 -6.13
CA LEU A 147 -5.86 2.31 -7.23
C LEU A 147 -6.04 3.45 -8.25
N THR A 148 -4.99 4.22 -8.54
CA THR A 148 -5.08 5.35 -9.48
C THR A 148 -4.84 4.93 -10.91
N HIS A 149 -3.79 4.15 -11.13
CA HIS A 149 -3.37 3.69 -12.44
C HIS A 149 -2.48 2.46 -12.31
N ALA A 150 -2.37 1.72 -13.40
CA ALA A 150 -1.40 0.66 -13.56
C ALA A 150 -0.63 0.83 -14.88
N CYS A 151 0.62 0.40 -14.86
CA CYS A 151 1.51 0.35 -16.02
C CYS A 151 1.58 -1.12 -16.44
N PRO A 152 0.81 -1.55 -17.46
CA PRO A 152 0.87 -2.90 -17.97
C PRO A 152 2.25 -3.20 -18.58
N GLY A 153 2.81 -4.35 -18.20
CA GLY A 153 3.89 -5.00 -18.91
C GLY A 153 3.37 -5.84 -20.08
N GLU A 154 4.28 -6.28 -20.94
CA GLU A 154 4.04 -7.35 -21.88
C GLU A 154 4.23 -8.69 -21.16
N PRO A 155 3.18 -9.54 -21.06
CA PRO A 155 3.35 -10.89 -20.52
C PRO A 155 4.44 -11.55 -21.35
N GLY A 156 5.52 -11.94 -20.68
CA GLY A 156 6.59 -12.65 -21.35
C GLY A 156 5.96 -13.87 -21.99
N ASP A 157 5.92 -13.92 -23.33
CA ASP A 157 5.68 -15.16 -24.06
C ASP A 157 6.65 -16.13 -23.44
N GLY A 158 6.16 -17.07 -22.64
CA GLY A 158 7.03 -17.96 -21.89
C GLY A 158 7.95 -18.63 -22.89
N GLU A 159 9.16 -18.09 -23.08
CA GLU A 159 10.30 -18.77 -23.64
C GLU A 159 10.59 -19.82 -22.60
N THR A 160 9.78 -20.88 -22.69
CA THR A 160 10.06 -22.19 -22.22
C THR A 160 11.41 -22.45 -22.82
N THR A 161 12.45 -22.19 -22.04
CA THR A 161 13.81 -22.57 -22.35
C THR A 161 13.75 -24.07 -22.47
N THR A 162 13.43 -24.53 -23.68
CA THR A 162 13.45 -25.93 -24.06
C THR A 162 14.86 -26.36 -23.69
N PRO A 163 15.04 -27.22 -22.67
CA PRO A 163 16.38 -27.57 -22.22
C PRO A 163 17.11 -28.11 -23.43
N GLY A 164 18.20 -27.44 -23.83
CA GLY A 164 18.90 -27.68 -25.09
C GLY A 164 18.92 -29.15 -25.47
N GLY A 165 18.01 -29.52 -26.39
CA GLY A 165 18.03 -30.80 -27.04
C GLY A 165 19.31 -30.84 -27.86
N GLY A 166 20.21 -31.73 -27.47
CA GLY A 166 21.52 -31.90 -28.08
C GLY A 166 21.44 -31.90 -29.60
N GLU A 167 22.40 -31.18 -30.18
CA GLU A 167 22.70 -31.09 -31.60
C GLU A 167 22.53 -32.45 -32.29
N THR A 168 21.45 -32.61 -33.06
CA THR A 168 21.37 -33.69 -34.05
C THR A 168 21.45 -33.04 -35.42
N THR A 169 22.67 -33.05 -35.94
CA THR A 169 23.03 -32.60 -37.28
C THR A 169 22.25 -33.38 -38.34
N THR A 170 21.30 -32.72 -39.01
CA THR A 170 20.66 -33.25 -40.23
C THR A 170 21.18 -32.46 -41.43
N PRO A 171 21.97 -33.06 -42.34
CA PRO A 171 22.39 -32.41 -43.57
C PRO A 171 21.47 -32.74 -44.76
N GLY A 172 21.18 -31.73 -45.57
CA GLY A 172 20.54 -31.83 -46.88
C GLY A 172 19.08 -31.35 -46.84
N GLY A 173 18.63 -30.42 -47.66
CA GLY A 173 19.08 -29.96 -48.97
C GLY A 173 17.82 -29.80 -49.82
N GLY A 174 17.68 -28.68 -50.52
CA GLY A 174 16.55 -28.48 -51.44
C GLY A 174 16.12 -27.03 -51.56
N GLU A 175 16.75 -26.32 -52.49
CA GLU A 175 16.21 -25.12 -53.14
C GLU A 175 14.77 -25.36 -53.63
N THR A 176 13.88 -24.36 -53.54
CA THR A 176 12.79 -24.10 -54.53
C THR A 176 12.15 -22.71 -54.30
N THR A 177 12.51 -21.77 -55.18
CA THR A 177 11.74 -20.66 -55.82
C THR A 177 10.78 -19.72 -55.06
N ALA A 178 11.18 -18.45 -54.94
CA ALA A 178 10.72 -17.25 -55.70
C ALA A 178 9.20 -16.84 -55.76
N PRO A 179 8.85 -15.60 -56.20
CA PRO A 179 7.99 -14.64 -55.47
C PRO A 179 6.64 -14.31 -56.17
N GLY A 180 5.71 -13.68 -55.45
CA GLY A 180 4.54 -12.97 -56.01
C GLY A 180 3.99 -11.98 -54.98
N GLU A 181 4.12 -10.67 -55.16
CA GLU A 181 3.34 -9.75 -56.03
C GLU A 181 1.87 -9.58 -55.65
N GLU A 182 1.60 -8.36 -55.16
CA GLU A 182 0.43 -7.48 -55.30
C GLU A 182 -1.00 -8.02 -55.16
N THR A 183 -1.79 -7.36 -54.29
CA THR A 183 -3.19 -7.02 -54.62
C THR A 183 -3.62 -5.74 -53.87
N THR A 184 -4.14 -4.78 -54.64
CA THR A 184 -4.66 -3.48 -54.23
C THR A 184 -6.20 -3.47 -54.20
N ALA A 185 -6.74 -2.65 -53.30
CA ALA A 185 -8.01 -1.88 -53.40
C ALA A 185 -9.37 -2.60 -53.14
N PRO A 186 -10.53 -1.88 -53.11
CA PRO A 186 -10.96 -0.85 -52.14
C PRO A 186 -12.43 -1.04 -51.65
N GLY A 187 -12.86 -0.33 -50.60
CA GLY A 187 -14.28 -0.19 -50.22
C GLY A 187 -14.45 -0.03 -48.70
N THR A 188 -15.37 0.75 -48.13
CA THR A 188 -16.63 1.33 -48.61
C THR A 188 -17.08 2.36 -47.56
N GLU A 189 -17.39 3.60 -47.96
CA GLU A 189 -18.22 4.53 -47.18
C GLU A 189 -19.65 3.99 -47.06
N PRO A 190 -20.37 4.29 -45.96
CA PRO A 190 -21.56 5.11 -46.17
C PRO A 190 -21.80 6.20 -45.11
N SER A 191 -22.67 7.12 -45.53
CA SER A 191 -23.05 8.43 -45.03
C SER A 191 -23.88 8.51 -43.72
N SER A 192 -23.77 9.69 -43.08
CA SER A 192 -24.86 10.53 -42.48
C SER A 192 -25.45 10.18 -41.10
N PRO A 193 -26.08 11.14 -40.35
CA PRO A 193 -26.31 12.55 -40.68
C PRO A 193 -25.97 13.58 -39.57
N ALA A 194 -26.09 14.85 -40.00
CA ALA A 194 -25.96 16.11 -39.28
C ALA A 194 -26.73 16.23 -37.96
N VAL A 195 -26.12 16.94 -37.00
CA VAL A 195 -26.84 17.85 -36.09
C VAL A 195 -26.00 19.12 -35.89
N CYS A 196 -26.55 20.23 -36.36
CA CYS A 196 -26.17 21.59 -35.99
C CYS A 196 -26.60 21.85 -34.53
N GLU A 197 -25.83 22.60 -33.76
CA GLU A 197 -26.22 23.91 -33.19
C GLU A 197 -25.09 24.44 -32.27
N GLU A 198 -24.40 25.47 -32.77
CA GLU A 198 -23.87 26.63 -32.01
C GLU A 198 -25.07 27.43 -31.44
N PRO A 199 -24.94 28.50 -30.60
CA PRO A 199 -23.75 29.25 -30.12
C PRO A 199 -23.82 29.51 -28.58
N SER A 200 -22.92 30.19 -27.85
CA SER A 200 -22.30 31.50 -28.07
C SER A 200 -21.24 31.79 -26.99
N THR A 201 -20.16 32.45 -27.41
CA THR A 201 -19.25 33.30 -26.61
C THR A 201 -19.98 34.55 -26.06
N PRO A 202 -19.50 35.21 -24.99
CA PRO A 202 -18.47 36.27 -25.11
C PRO A 202 -17.39 36.16 -23.99
N SER A 203 -16.08 36.36 -24.20
CA SER A 203 -15.35 37.56 -24.65
C SER A 203 -15.59 38.79 -23.78
N GLU A 204 -14.76 39.01 -22.75
CA GLU A 204 -14.42 40.35 -22.23
C GLU A 204 -12.94 40.37 -21.84
N THR A 205 -12.29 41.44 -22.27
CA THR A 205 -10.86 41.74 -22.23
C THR A 205 -10.65 42.95 -21.33
N ALA A 206 -9.77 42.88 -20.31
CA ALA A 206 -9.08 44.04 -19.71
C ALA A 206 -7.95 43.52 -18.79
N THR A 207 -6.66 43.78 -19.02
CA THR A 207 -5.91 45.05 -18.95
C THR A 207 -5.51 45.45 -17.51
N SER A 208 -4.18 45.41 -17.31
CA SER A 208 -3.33 46.22 -16.40
C SER A 208 -3.06 45.79 -14.94
N ALA A 209 -1.75 45.79 -14.65
CA ALA A 209 -1.00 45.59 -13.41
C ALA A 209 -1.13 46.76 -12.38
N PRO A 210 -0.22 46.94 -11.39
CA PRO A 210 0.18 46.10 -10.24
C PRO A 210 0.01 46.80 -8.86
N SER A 211 0.29 46.08 -7.76
CA SER A 211 0.81 46.58 -6.47
C SER A 211 -0.08 47.45 -5.55
N ALA A 212 -0.43 46.95 -4.35
CA ALA A 212 -0.21 47.62 -3.06
C ALA A 212 -0.70 46.77 -1.86
N ALA A 213 -0.12 47.08 -0.70
CA ALA A 213 -0.11 46.43 0.60
C ALA A 213 -1.44 46.59 1.41
N PRO A 214 -1.52 46.11 2.67
CA PRO A 214 -2.72 45.54 3.31
C PRO A 214 -3.61 46.56 4.05
N SER A 215 -4.84 46.18 4.38
CA SER A 215 -5.59 46.79 5.49
C SER A 215 -6.66 45.84 6.03
N GLU A 216 -6.71 45.84 7.36
CA GLU A 216 -7.58 45.09 8.25
C GLU A 216 -9.04 45.60 8.28
N SER A 217 -9.87 44.83 8.99
CA SER A 217 -11.16 45.19 9.61
C SER A 217 -12.45 45.00 8.80
N GLY A 218 -13.22 44.00 9.23
CA GLY A 218 -14.61 43.78 8.83
C GLY A 218 -15.27 42.58 9.51
N THR A 219 -15.48 42.65 10.83
CA THR A 219 -16.57 41.93 11.54
C THR A 219 -17.71 42.94 11.78
N PRO A 220 -18.99 42.57 12.02
CA PRO A 220 -19.65 41.26 11.99
C PRO A 220 -20.99 41.25 11.18
N CYS A 221 -21.50 40.06 10.86
CA CYS A 221 -22.94 39.85 10.75
C CYS A 221 -23.29 38.50 11.37
N GLU A 222 -23.86 38.59 12.57
CA GLU A 222 -24.54 37.51 13.27
C GLU A 222 -25.85 37.21 12.53
N GLU A 223 -26.01 35.98 12.05
CA GLU A 223 -27.33 35.39 11.83
C GLU A 223 -27.50 34.25 12.83
N ALA A 224 -28.26 34.55 13.88
CA ALA A 224 -28.66 33.60 14.90
C ALA A 224 -29.77 32.70 14.36
N THR A 225 -29.45 31.41 14.15
CA THR A 225 -30.47 30.35 14.14
C THR A 225 -30.20 29.40 15.29
N THR A 226 -31.08 29.47 16.28
CA THR A 226 -31.14 28.57 17.43
C THR A 226 -31.88 27.29 17.04
N PRO A 227 -31.32 26.09 17.27
CA PRO A 227 -32.10 24.92 17.58
C PRO A 227 -32.00 24.66 19.08
N ALA A 228 -33.12 24.86 19.77
CA ALA A 228 -33.34 24.32 21.09
C ALA A 228 -33.51 22.80 20.97
N GLY A 229 -32.40 22.06 21.12
CA GLY A 229 -32.37 20.61 21.23
C GLY A 229 -31.81 20.24 22.60
N SER A 230 -32.70 19.95 23.55
CA SER A 230 -32.32 19.50 24.89
C SER A 230 -31.67 18.12 24.84
N GLY A 231 -30.40 18.07 25.23
CA GLY A 231 -29.85 16.99 26.06
C GLY A 231 -29.80 15.59 25.46
N ASN A 232 -28.73 15.30 24.73
CA ASN A 232 -27.92 14.11 24.97
C ASN A 232 -26.61 14.24 24.18
N LEU A 233 -25.51 14.59 24.86
CA LEU A 233 -24.18 14.49 24.24
C LEU A 233 -23.90 13.00 23.99
N PRO A 234 -23.40 12.62 22.79
CA PRO A 234 -22.90 11.27 22.60
C PRO A 234 -21.77 11.04 23.60
N THR A 235 -22.04 10.20 24.58
CA THR A 235 -21.05 9.69 25.52
C THR A 235 -20.23 8.66 24.75
N THR A 236 -19.21 9.09 24.02
CA THR A 236 -18.16 8.21 23.50
C THR A 236 -17.16 7.94 24.62
N GLY A 237 -17.63 7.24 25.64
CA GLY A 237 -16.81 6.68 26.70
C GLY A 237 -16.84 5.18 26.55
N THR A 238 -15.91 4.62 25.78
CA THR A 238 -15.60 3.18 25.85
C THR A 238 -15.31 2.87 27.33
N PRO A 239 -16.05 1.96 27.96
CA PRO A 239 -15.85 1.67 29.37
C PRO A 239 -14.47 1.03 29.56
N LEU A 240 -13.55 1.82 30.10
CA LEU A 240 -12.16 1.46 30.44
C LEU A 240 -12.05 0.36 31.51
N THR A 241 -13.15 -0.31 31.85
CA THR A 241 -13.22 -1.36 32.87
C THR A 241 -12.80 -2.74 32.36
N ILE A 242 -12.80 -3.00 31.05
CA ILE A 242 -12.40 -4.31 30.51
C ILE A 242 -10.86 -4.46 30.42
N ALA A 243 -10.11 -3.36 30.29
CA ALA A 243 -8.64 -3.39 30.17
C ALA A 243 -7.91 -3.75 31.48
N LEU A 244 -8.54 -3.61 32.64
CA LEU A 244 -7.90 -3.84 33.94
C LEU A 244 -7.82 -5.32 34.36
N VAL A 245 -8.55 -6.23 33.70
CA VAL A 245 -8.52 -7.67 34.03
C VAL A 245 -7.44 -8.43 33.24
N SER A 246 -7.03 -7.93 32.08
CA SER A 246 -6.09 -8.60 31.17
C SER A 246 -4.62 -8.55 31.63
N ALA A 247 -4.23 -7.51 32.38
CA ALA A 247 -2.85 -7.33 32.82
C ALA A 247 -2.39 -8.38 33.86
N ALA A 248 -3.30 -8.87 34.72
CA ALA A 248 -2.98 -9.89 35.71
C ALA A 248 -2.74 -11.28 35.07
N ALA A 249 -3.46 -11.60 33.99
CA ALA A 249 -3.33 -12.89 33.29
C ALA A 249 -2.00 -13.00 32.53
N LEU A 250 -1.55 -11.92 31.88
CA LEU A 250 -0.27 -11.90 31.16
C LEU A 250 0.93 -11.99 32.11
N ALA A 251 0.88 -11.36 33.28
CA ALA A 251 1.94 -11.47 34.28
C ALA A 251 2.08 -12.91 34.83
N ALA A 252 0.97 -13.60 35.08
CA ALA A 252 0.98 -15.00 35.51
C ALA A 252 1.46 -15.95 34.39
N GLY A 253 0.99 -15.73 33.16
CA GLY A 253 1.41 -16.50 31.98
C GLY A 253 2.91 -16.36 31.66
N GLY A 254 3.44 -15.14 31.72
CA GLY A 254 4.86 -14.85 31.50
C GLY A 254 5.78 -15.51 32.53
N ALA A 255 5.40 -15.50 33.81
CA ALA A 255 6.18 -16.16 34.86
C ALA A 255 6.21 -17.70 34.68
N ALA A 256 5.11 -18.31 34.25
CA ALA A 256 5.04 -19.74 33.96
C ALA A 256 5.92 -20.12 32.75
N LEU A 257 5.85 -19.35 31.65
CA LEU A 257 6.68 -19.54 30.46
C LEU A 257 8.17 -19.37 30.76
N PHE A 258 8.54 -18.37 31.56
CA PHE A 258 9.92 -18.16 32.00
C PHE A 258 10.45 -19.32 32.86
N MET A 259 9.64 -19.86 33.78
CA MET A 259 10.00 -21.04 34.57
C MET A 259 10.18 -22.31 33.70
N ILE A 260 9.34 -22.49 32.67
CA ILE A 260 9.46 -23.61 31.72
C ILE A 260 10.72 -23.48 30.86
N GLN A 261 11.02 -22.28 30.36
CA GLN A 261 12.26 -22.05 29.60
C GLN A 261 13.51 -22.23 30.46
N ARG A 262 13.47 -21.80 31.73
CA ARG A 262 14.57 -22.03 32.68
C ARG A 262 14.83 -23.51 32.89
N ARG A 263 13.78 -24.33 33.07
CA ARG A 263 13.91 -25.79 33.21
C ARG A 263 14.48 -26.47 31.97
N ARG A 264 14.19 -25.97 30.76
CA ARG A 264 14.72 -26.56 29.52
C ARG A 264 16.22 -26.33 29.33
N ARG A 265 16.79 -25.24 29.84
CA ARG A 265 18.23 -24.96 29.73
C ARG A 265 19.09 -25.93 30.57
N GLU A 266 18.56 -26.43 31.68
CA GLU A 266 19.25 -27.42 32.53
C GLU A 266 19.30 -28.83 31.90
N ALA A 267 18.50 -29.09 30.87
CA ALA A 267 18.42 -30.40 30.20
C ALA A 267 19.23 -30.47 28.88
N GLN A 268 19.89 -29.39 28.46
CA GLN A 268 20.73 -29.36 27.26
C GLN A 268 22.24 -29.38 27.57
N ASP A 269 22.61 -29.56 28.83
CA ASP A 269 24.00 -29.57 29.31
C ASP A 269 24.51 -31.01 29.58
N TRP A 270 24.09 -31.99 28.76
CA TRP A 270 24.54 -33.40 28.82
C TRP A 270 25.25 -33.84 27.54
#